data_AF-A0A9E0UZ84-F1
#
_entry.id   AF-A0A9E0UZ84-F1
#
_cell.length_a   1.000
_cell.length_b   1.000
_cell.length_c   1.000
_cell.angle_alpha   90.00
_cell.angle_beta   90.00
_cell.angle_gamma   90.00
#
_symmetry.space_group_name_H-M   'P 1'
#
loop_
_entity.id
_entity.type
_entity.pdbx_description
1 polymer ?
#
loop_
_entity_poly.entity_id
_entity_poly.type
_entity_poly.pdbx_seq_one_letter_code
_entity_poly.pdbx_strand_id
1 'polypeptide(L)'
;MRALLLLAALALLFPGCYYDNEEDLYGPSCDASVFTYSGQIGPIIAANCQLPACHGVNGENGELVTYEQVKAVVDDGTFRQAVIVEKRMPDGGALTNCELTLIENWLNAGAPNN
;
A
#
# COMPACT_ATOMS: atom_id res chain seq x y z
N MET A 1 3.04 -46.69 -29.04
CA MET A 1 3.65 -46.45 -27.71
C MET A 1 4.80 -45.44 -27.73
N ARG A 2 5.66 -45.40 -28.76
CA ARG A 2 6.72 -44.36 -28.87
C ARG A 2 6.20 -42.94 -29.13
N ALA A 3 5.06 -42.80 -29.82
CA ALA A 3 4.45 -41.49 -30.09
C ALA A 3 3.80 -40.85 -28.84
N LEU A 4 3.39 -41.64 -27.84
CA LEU A 4 2.84 -41.10 -26.58
C LEU A 4 3.94 -40.49 -25.68
N LEU A 5 5.19 -40.92 -25.83
CA LEU A 5 6.33 -40.37 -25.08
C LEU A 5 6.77 -38.99 -25.60
N LEU A 6 6.44 -38.65 -26.85
CA LEU A 6 6.78 -37.35 -27.46
C LEU A 6 5.75 -36.25 -27.12
N LEU A 7 4.49 -36.62 -26.84
CA LEU A 7 3.45 -35.66 -26.44
C LEU A 7 3.55 -35.23 -24.97
N ALA A 8 4.17 -36.03 -24.10
CA ALA A 8 4.37 -35.66 -22.69
C ALA A 8 5.50 -34.64 -22.47
N ALA A 9 6.44 -34.52 -23.41
CA ALA A 9 7.59 -33.62 -23.29
C ALA A 9 7.28 -32.14 -23.62
N LEU A 10 6.13 -31.86 -24.27
CA LEU A 10 5.78 -30.51 -24.72
C LEU A 10 4.98 -29.70 -23.68
N ALA A 11 4.53 -30.32 -22.59
CA ALA A 11 3.72 -29.67 -21.55
C ALA A 11 4.54 -28.91 -20.48
N LEU A 12 5.87 -28.96 -20.54
CA LEU A 12 6.78 -28.36 -19.54
C LEU A 12 7.29 -26.96 -19.94
N LEU A 13 6.77 -26.36 -21.01
CA LEU A 13 7.24 -25.08 -21.56
C LEU A 13 6.22 -23.94 -21.38
N PHE A 14 5.49 -23.92 -20.27
CA PHE A 14 4.81 -22.70 -19.84
C PHE A 14 5.81 -21.85 -19.02
N PRO A 15 6.47 -20.82 -19.59
CA PRO A 15 7.02 -19.79 -18.76
C PRO A 15 5.83 -19.19 -18.01
N GLY A 16 5.77 -19.36 -16.69
CA GLY A 16 4.80 -18.65 -15.89
C GLY A 16 4.98 -17.17 -16.16
N CYS A 17 3.90 -16.49 -16.58
CA CYS A 17 3.88 -15.04 -16.62
C CYS A 17 4.04 -14.55 -15.19
N TYR A 18 5.27 -14.20 -14.81
CA TYR A 18 5.55 -13.41 -13.64
C TYR A 18 5.21 -11.96 -13.99
N TYR A 19 4.30 -11.36 -13.23
CA TYR A 19 4.05 -9.92 -13.32
C TYR A 19 5.11 -9.22 -12.48
N ASP A 20 6.13 -8.69 -13.14
CA ASP A 20 7.07 -7.77 -12.54
C ASP A 20 6.36 -6.43 -12.29
N ASN A 21 6.32 -5.97 -11.04
CA ASN A 21 5.90 -4.62 -10.72
C ASN A 21 7.08 -3.67 -11.03
N GLU A 22 6.88 -2.68 -11.90
CA GLU A 22 7.95 -1.77 -12.32
C GLU A 22 8.53 -0.96 -11.15
N GLU A 23 7.74 -0.75 -10.11
CA GLU A 23 8.12 -0.01 -8.90
C GLU A 23 8.96 -0.87 -7.95
N ASP A 24 8.71 -2.17 -7.88
CA ASP A 24 9.58 -3.12 -7.17
C ASP A 24 10.94 -3.28 -7.85
N LEU A 25 11.00 -3.12 -9.18
CA LEU A 25 12.23 -3.27 -9.97
C LEU A 25 13.01 -1.96 -10.18
N TYR A 26 12.31 -0.85 -10.32
CA TYR A 26 12.87 0.45 -10.75
C TYR A 26 12.38 1.63 -9.90
N GLY A 27 11.57 1.39 -8.88
CA GLY A 27 11.10 2.42 -7.96
C GLY A 27 12.27 3.07 -7.20
N PRO A 28 12.08 4.30 -6.69
CA PRO A 28 13.10 4.96 -5.88
C PRO A 28 13.51 4.07 -4.70
N SER A 29 14.78 4.11 -4.30
CA SER A 29 15.23 3.32 -3.15
C SER A 29 14.40 3.72 -1.92
N CYS A 30 13.57 2.80 -1.45
CA CYS A 30 12.73 3.01 -0.28
C CYS A 30 13.59 2.93 0.98
N ASP A 31 13.97 4.08 1.55
CA ASP A 31 14.50 4.09 2.90
C ASP A 31 13.36 4.00 3.92
N ALA A 32 12.92 2.78 4.17
CA ALA A 32 11.85 2.49 5.13
C ALA A 32 12.24 2.73 6.60
N SER A 33 13.47 3.20 6.88
CA SER A 33 13.92 3.53 8.23
C SER A 33 13.49 4.92 8.69
N VAL A 34 13.11 5.80 7.77
CA VAL A 34 12.64 7.16 8.05
C VAL A 34 11.14 7.23 7.78
N PHE A 35 10.31 7.17 8.81
CA PHE A 35 8.84 7.10 8.71
C PHE A 35 8.14 8.17 9.56
N THR A 36 8.76 9.35 9.69
CA THR A 36 8.18 10.47 10.45
C THR A 36 6.86 10.94 9.84
N TYR A 37 5.92 11.39 10.67
CA TYR A 37 4.63 11.87 10.16
C TYR A 37 4.80 13.08 9.24
N SER A 38 5.55 14.09 9.65
CA SER A 38 5.75 15.31 8.87
C SER A 38 6.55 15.07 7.58
N GLY A 39 7.51 14.15 7.61
CA GLY A 39 8.43 13.91 6.50
C GLY A 39 7.97 12.91 5.44
N GLN A 40 7.22 11.87 5.81
CA GLN A 40 6.87 10.77 4.89
C GLN A 40 5.39 10.40 4.96
N ILE A 41 4.86 10.10 6.15
CA ILE A 41 3.51 9.53 6.27
C ILE A 41 2.42 10.55 5.93
N GLY A 42 2.54 11.78 6.43
CA GLY A 42 1.64 12.88 6.12
C GLY A 42 1.54 13.16 4.62
N PRO A 43 2.67 13.31 3.90
CA PRO A 43 2.68 13.37 2.44
C PRO A 43 1.98 12.19 1.74
N ILE A 44 2.21 10.96 2.18
CA ILE A 44 1.55 9.76 1.61
C ILE A 44 0.03 9.82 1.82
N ILE A 45 -0.42 10.17 3.03
CA ILE A 45 -1.86 10.31 3.34
C ILE A 45 -2.48 11.47 2.54
N ALA A 46 -1.78 12.59 2.42
CA ALA A 46 -2.25 13.74 1.66
C ALA A 46 -2.40 13.43 0.16
N ALA A 47 -1.44 12.71 -0.43
CA ALA A 47 -1.44 12.37 -1.84
C ALA A 47 -2.49 11.31 -2.18
N ASN A 48 -2.67 10.30 -1.31
CA ASN A 48 -3.42 9.10 -1.65
C ASN A 48 -4.78 9.00 -0.96
N CYS A 49 -4.96 9.59 0.23
CA CYS A 49 -6.18 9.43 1.03
C CYS A 49 -7.07 10.68 1.00
N GLN A 50 -6.47 11.88 1.04
CA GLN A 50 -7.20 13.16 1.11
C GLN A 50 -7.81 13.60 -0.25
N LEU A 51 -8.21 12.65 -1.08
CA LEU A 51 -8.88 12.93 -2.34
C LEU A 51 -10.21 13.67 -2.10
N PRO A 52 -10.58 14.63 -2.97
CA PRO A 52 -11.88 15.30 -2.90
C PRO A 52 -13.03 14.29 -2.84
N ALA A 53 -14.02 14.56 -2.00
CA ALA A 53 -15.17 13.70 -1.70
C ALA A 53 -14.88 12.39 -0.93
N CYS A 54 -13.63 11.91 -0.85
CA CYS A 54 -13.30 10.71 -0.06
C CYS A 54 -12.94 11.06 1.39
N HIS A 55 -11.65 11.33 1.66
CA HIS A 55 -11.15 11.71 2.99
C HIS A 55 -10.50 13.10 3.04
N GLY A 56 -10.70 13.92 2.01
CA GLY A 56 -10.34 15.34 2.04
C GLY A 56 -11.29 16.19 2.90
N VAL A 57 -11.17 17.52 2.81
CA VAL A 57 -12.05 18.47 3.51
C VAL A 57 -13.51 18.24 3.08
N ASN A 58 -14.41 18.07 4.05
CA ASN A 58 -15.81 17.66 3.88
C ASN A 58 -15.98 16.33 3.11
N GLY A 59 -15.02 15.42 3.20
CA GLY A 59 -15.09 14.10 2.57
C GLY A 59 -16.24 13.25 3.13
N GLU A 60 -16.93 12.52 2.25
CA GLU A 60 -18.12 11.72 2.61
C GLU A 60 -17.77 10.51 3.49
N ASN A 61 -16.52 10.05 3.44
CA ASN A 61 -16.03 8.89 4.19
C ASN A 61 -15.27 9.28 5.46
N GLY A 62 -15.43 10.53 5.92
CA GLY A 62 -14.74 11.09 7.07
C GLY A 62 -13.43 11.77 6.69
N GLU A 63 -13.16 12.92 7.29
CA GLU A 63 -11.97 13.72 7.01
C GLU A 63 -10.72 13.11 7.64
N LEU A 64 -9.62 13.09 6.88
CA LEU A 64 -8.28 12.69 7.34
C LEU A 64 -7.25 13.80 7.03
N VAL A 65 -7.66 15.05 7.22
CA VAL A 65 -6.91 16.25 6.82
C VAL A 65 -5.86 16.64 7.88
N THR A 66 -6.14 16.42 9.15
CA THR A 66 -5.21 16.68 10.25
C THR A 66 -4.63 15.39 10.83
N TYR A 67 -3.49 15.50 11.52
CA TYR A 67 -2.91 14.38 12.25
C TYR A 67 -3.90 13.81 13.27
N GLU A 68 -4.65 14.64 13.98
CA GLU A 68 -5.60 14.19 15.00
C GLU A 68 -6.73 13.35 14.40
N GLN A 69 -7.22 13.75 13.22
CA GLN A 69 -8.23 13.00 12.47
C GLN A 69 -7.68 11.64 12.01
N VAL A 70 -6.45 11.61 11.47
CA VAL A 70 -5.74 10.37 11.11
C VAL A 70 -5.52 9.50 12.35
N LYS A 71 -5.06 10.09 13.45
CA LYS A 71 -4.73 9.36 14.68
C LYS A 71 -5.96 8.71 15.30
N ALA A 72 -7.13 9.34 15.19
CA ALA A 72 -8.39 8.76 15.66
C ALA A 72 -8.71 7.41 14.97
N VAL A 73 -8.60 7.34 13.64
CA VAL A 73 -8.85 6.09 12.87
C VAL A 73 -7.69 5.10 12.94
N VAL A 74 -6.49 5.57 13.30
CA VAL A 74 -5.38 4.69 13.65
C VAL A 74 -5.62 4.00 14.99
N ASP A 75 -6.10 4.75 15.99
CA ASP A 75 -6.33 4.26 17.35
C ASP A 75 -7.53 3.34 17.47
N ASP A 76 -8.57 3.53 16.65
CA ASP A 76 -9.70 2.60 16.57
C ASP A 76 -9.41 1.34 15.72
N GLY A 77 -8.25 1.31 15.05
CA GLY A 77 -7.76 0.20 14.23
C GLY A 77 -8.32 0.11 12.82
N THR A 78 -9.28 0.96 12.45
CA THR A 78 -9.92 0.93 11.13
C THR A 78 -8.94 1.29 10.00
N PHE A 79 -8.00 2.20 10.26
CA PHE A 79 -6.95 2.55 9.31
C PHE A 79 -6.07 1.34 8.96
N ARG A 80 -5.56 0.62 9.97
CA ARG A 80 -4.72 -0.57 9.75
C ARG A 80 -5.49 -1.65 9.01
N GLN A 81 -6.75 -1.87 9.38
CA GLN A 81 -7.60 -2.86 8.72
C GLN A 81 -7.78 -2.53 7.23
N ALA A 82 -8.11 -1.28 6.90
CA ALA A 82 -8.41 -0.90 5.52
C ALA A 82 -7.16 -0.78 4.62
N VAL A 83 -6.05 -0.24 5.16
CA VAL A 83 -4.84 0.09 4.38
C VAL A 83 -3.84 -1.07 4.35
N ILE A 84 -3.61 -1.75 5.46
CA ILE A 84 -2.56 -2.79 5.58
C ILE A 84 -3.12 -4.19 5.37
N VAL A 85 -4.23 -4.52 6.04
CA VAL A 85 -4.78 -5.89 6.06
C VAL A 85 -5.59 -6.18 4.81
N GLU A 86 -6.62 -5.37 4.55
CA GLU A 86 -7.54 -5.56 3.42
C GLU A 86 -7.01 -4.93 2.14
N LYS A 87 -6.13 -3.93 2.26
CA LYS A 87 -5.60 -3.13 1.14
C LYS A 87 -6.69 -2.61 0.20
N ARG A 88 -7.87 -2.29 0.77
CA ARG A 88 -9.03 -1.76 0.04
C ARG A 88 -9.03 -0.24 -0.04
N MET A 89 -8.14 0.41 0.71
CA MET A 89 -7.91 1.84 0.67
C MET A 89 -6.45 2.12 0.28
N PRO A 90 -6.20 3.12 -0.56
CA PRO A 90 -7.18 4.03 -1.16
C PRO A 90 -8.05 3.37 -2.25
N ASP A 91 -9.30 3.82 -2.35
CA ASP A 91 -10.19 3.39 -3.44
C ASP A 91 -9.80 4.11 -4.73
N GLY A 92 -9.60 3.35 -5.81
CA GLY A 92 -9.16 3.89 -7.12
C GLY A 92 -7.64 3.96 -7.33
N GLY A 93 -6.81 3.55 -6.38
CA GLY A 93 -5.36 3.47 -6.55
C GLY A 93 -4.67 2.70 -5.42
N ALA A 94 -3.76 1.78 -5.76
CA ALA A 94 -3.00 1.02 -4.77
C ALA A 94 -1.76 1.80 -4.31
N LEU A 95 -1.48 1.77 -3.00
CA LEU A 95 -0.20 2.22 -2.46
C LEU A 95 0.92 1.29 -2.92
N THR A 96 2.10 1.87 -3.10
CA THR A 96 3.30 1.11 -3.43
C THR A 96 3.70 0.21 -2.25
N ASN A 97 4.49 -0.83 -2.51
CA ASN A 97 5.04 -1.67 -1.42
C ASN A 97 5.90 -0.85 -0.44
N CYS A 98 6.59 0.17 -0.93
CA CYS A 98 7.36 1.10 -0.10
C CYS A 98 6.47 1.90 0.85
N GLU A 99 5.41 2.52 0.31
CA GLU A 99 4.47 3.31 1.10
C GLU A 99 3.78 2.46 2.17
N LEU A 100 3.34 1.24 1.81
CA LEU A 100 2.78 0.29 2.77
C LEU A 100 3.76 -0.04 3.89
N THR A 101 5.03 -0.25 3.56
CA THR A 101 6.08 -0.54 4.55
C THR A 101 6.35 0.64 5.47
N LEU A 102 6.42 1.86 4.93
CA LEU A 102 6.57 3.09 5.72
C LEU A 102 5.41 3.29 6.70
N ILE A 103 4.18 3.14 6.20
CA ILE A 103 2.97 3.24 7.02
C ILE A 103 2.98 2.16 8.10
N GLU A 104 3.28 0.91 7.76
CA GLU A 104 3.31 -0.18 8.73
C GLU A 104 4.36 0.06 9.83
N ASN A 105 5.56 0.53 9.48
CA ASN A 105 6.59 0.90 10.44
C ASN A 105 6.15 2.02 11.37
N TRP A 106 5.54 3.07 10.81
CA TRP A 106 5.00 4.18 11.60
C TRP A 106 3.88 3.74 12.55
N LEU A 107 2.95 2.90 12.08
CA LEU A 107 1.89 2.33 12.92
C LEU A 107 2.48 1.46 14.05
N ASN A 108 3.49 0.64 13.74
CA ASN A 108 4.17 -0.21 14.72
C ASN A 108 4.94 0.60 15.77
N ALA A 109 5.42 1.80 15.41
CA ALA A 109 6.05 2.75 16.32
C ALA A 109 5.04 3.55 17.17
N GLY A 110 3.74 3.25 17.09
CA GLY A 110 2.69 3.95 17.84
C GLY A 110 2.16 5.22 17.15
N ALA A 111 2.42 5.35 15.85
CA ALA A 111 1.98 6.46 15.02
C ALA A 111 2.38 7.85 15.59
N PRO A 112 3.67 8.12 15.84
CA PRO A 112 4.13 9.39 16.40
C PRO A 112 3.88 10.57 15.45
N ASN A 113 3.59 11.74 16.03
CA ASN A 113 3.55 13.02 15.31
C ASN A 113 4.94 13.69 15.40
N ASN A 114 5.82 13.43 14.44
CA ASN A 114 7.22 13.88 14.44
C ASN A 114 7.73 14.30 13.07
#